data_AF-A0A397T3P0-F1
#
_entry.id   AF-A0A397T3P0-F1
#
_cell.length_a   1.000
_cell.length_b   1.000
_cell.length_c   1.000
_cell.angle_alpha   90.00
_cell.angle_beta   90.00
_cell.angle_gamma   90.00
#
_symmetry.space_group_name_H-M   'P 1'
#
loop_
_entity.id
_entity.type
_entity.pdbx_description
1 polymer ?
#
loop_
_entity_poly.entity_id
_entity_poly.type
_entity_poly.pdbx_seq_one_letter_code
_entity_poly.pdbx_strand_id
1 'polypeptide(L)'
;MQTSIIATVITIPQNIEVGKLKNHNLKSIGDKTGTFIFVNKNKNPAQIEINYDASSLPPSNNRINEAKKLLNNLIENEKKLYCLEEKKKKKNVVGFLDEFNKYGSNKKYVSKYHKEVSVKKEKQRSKQEINSTIKSYMEGNWEDEPDGYETDEYY
;
A
#
# COMPACT_ATOMS: atom_id res chain seq x y z
N MET A 1 28.41 -5.72 19.24
CA MET A 1 27.73 -5.52 17.94
C MET A 1 27.42 -6.90 17.38
N GLN A 2 26.15 -7.26 17.22
CA GLN A 2 25.79 -8.50 16.53
C GLN A 2 26.06 -8.31 15.04
N THR A 3 27.04 -9.03 14.50
CA THR A 3 27.35 -9.06 13.07
C THR A 3 26.46 -10.10 12.40
N SER A 4 25.61 -9.67 11.47
CA SER A 4 24.82 -10.58 10.64
C SER A 4 25.47 -10.76 9.27
N ILE A 5 25.48 -11.98 8.74
CA ILE A 5 26.02 -12.30 7.42
C ILE A 5 24.85 -12.55 6.47
N ILE A 6 24.94 -11.99 5.27
CA ILE A 6 23.97 -12.23 4.19
C ILE A 6 24.27 -13.61 3.58
N ALA A 7 23.33 -14.55 3.72
CA ALA A 7 23.45 -15.88 3.13
C ALA A 7 22.94 -15.92 1.69
N THR A 8 21.80 -15.27 1.43
CA THR A 8 21.21 -15.27 0.08
C THR A 8 20.30 -14.07 -0.14
N VAL A 9 20.06 -13.77 -1.41
CA VAL A 9 19.25 -12.63 -1.85
C VAL A 9 18.23 -13.12 -2.88
N ILE A 10 16.98 -12.72 -2.71
CA ILE A 10 15.86 -13.03 -3.62
C ILE A 10 15.31 -11.73 -4.19
N THR A 11 15.27 -11.65 -5.52
CA THR A 11 14.72 -10.47 -6.20
C THR A 11 13.20 -10.46 -6.15
N ILE A 12 12.61 -9.33 -5.74
CA ILE A 12 11.18 -9.10 -5.79
C ILE A 12 10.81 -8.62 -7.20
N PRO A 13 9.89 -9.30 -7.90
CA PRO A 13 9.38 -8.84 -9.19
C PRO A 13 8.77 -7.43 -9.12
N GLN A 14 9.02 -6.60 -10.13
CA GLN A 14 8.54 -5.20 -10.17
C GLN A 14 7.02 -5.05 -10.14
N ASN A 15 6.29 -6.08 -10.58
CA ASN A 15 4.82 -6.09 -10.58
C ASN A 15 4.21 -6.42 -9.20
N ILE A 16 5.04 -6.62 -8.16
CA ILE A 16 4.59 -6.90 -6.80
C ILE A 16 4.96 -5.73 -5.90
N GLU A 17 3.96 -5.21 -5.20
CA GLU A 17 4.17 -4.18 -4.19
C GLU A 17 4.82 -4.77 -2.94
N VAL A 18 5.94 -4.18 -2.52
CA VAL A 18 6.69 -4.60 -1.32
C VAL A 18 5.82 -4.59 -0.05
N GLY A 19 4.84 -3.69 0.03
CA GLY A 19 3.91 -3.62 1.15
C GLY A 19 3.09 -4.91 1.35
N LYS A 20 2.69 -5.56 0.25
CA LYS A 20 1.93 -6.82 0.29
C LYS A 20 2.76 -7.97 0.88
N LEU A 21 4.06 -7.98 0.61
CA LEU A 21 4.99 -8.96 1.19
C LEU A 21 5.29 -8.70 2.67
N LYS A 22 5.39 -7.43 3.09
CA LYS A 22 5.79 -7.03 4.45
C LYS A 22 4.75 -7.34 5.54
N ASN A 23 3.46 -7.26 5.23
CA ASN A 23 2.44 -7.16 6.28
C ASN A 23 2.13 -8.47 7.03
N HIS A 24 2.46 -9.66 6.51
CA HIS A 24 2.01 -10.90 7.16
C HIS A 24 3.01 -12.06 7.24
N ASN A 25 4.04 -12.14 6.39
CA ASN A 25 4.74 -13.43 6.22
C ASN A 25 6.27 -13.41 6.38
N LEU A 26 6.96 -12.28 6.29
CA LEU A 26 8.43 -12.29 6.34
C LEU A 26 8.98 -12.61 7.73
N LYS A 27 8.41 -11.99 8.78
CA LYS A 27 8.82 -12.23 10.17
C LYS A 27 8.58 -13.69 10.56
N SER A 28 7.41 -14.23 10.24
CA SER A 28 7.05 -15.62 10.58
C SER A 28 7.89 -16.65 9.85
N ILE A 29 8.31 -16.40 8.60
CA ILE A 29 9.28 -17.25 7.91
C ILE A 29 10.64 -17.18 8.61
N GLY A 30 11.07 -15.99 9.03
CA GLY A 30 12.31 -15.80 9.77
C GLY A 30 12.32 -16.59 11.08
N ASP A 31 11.26 -16.43 11.87
CA ASP A 31 11.09 -17.13 13.15
C ASP A 31 11.06 -18.66 12.99
N LYS A 32 10.31 -19.18 11.99
CA LYS A 32 10.24 -20.63 11.71
C LYS A 32 11.58 -21.22 11.30
N THR A 33 12.31 -20.50 10.46
CA THR A 33 13.58 -21.00 9.91
C THR A 33 14.78 -20.62 10.77
N GLY A 34 14.59 -19.79 11.81
CA GLY A 34 15.64 -19.16 12.59
C GLY A 34 16.62 -18.37 11.74
N THR A 35 16.10 -17.60 10.79
CA THR A 35 16.86 -16.68 9.93
C THR A 35 16.32 -15.27 10.10
N PHE A 36 17.13 -14.28 9.79
CA PHE A 36 16.70 -12.88 9.76
C PHE A 36 16.36 -12.50 8.32
N ILE A 37 15.13 -12.09 8.09
CA ILE A 37 14.67 -11.72 6.74
C ILE A 37 14.43 -10.22 6.69
N PHE A 38 15.13 -9.56 5.77
CA PHE A 38 15.02 -8.12 5.55
C PHE A 38 14.62 -7.82 4.11
N VAL A 39 13.95 -6.68 3.91
CA VAL A 39 13.63 -6.20 2.57
C VAL A 39 14.46 -4.95 2.28
N ASN A 40 15.35 -5.07 1.30
CA ASN A 40 16.14 -3.98 0.78
C ASN A 40 15.36 -3.26 -0.33
N LYS A 41 14.78 -2.11 0.04
CA LYS A 41 14.04 -1.23 -0.86
C LYS A 41 14.94 -0.27 -1.65
N ASN A 42 16.22 -0.19 -1.31
CA ASN A 42 17.17 0.72 -1.96
C ASN A 42 17.69 0.14 -3.30
N LYS A 43 17.34 -1.12 -3.60
CA LYS A 43 17.62 -1.79 -4.87
C LYS A 43 16.40 -1.71 -5.80
N ASN A 44 16.65 -1.61 -7.10
CA ASN A 44 15.62 -1.69 -8.13
C ASN A 44 15.97 -2.80 -9.14
N PRO A 45 15.20 -3.89 -9.20
CA PRO A 45 14.06 -4.23 -8.33
C PRO A 45 14.44 -4.43 -6.85
N ALA A 46 13.46 -4.26 -5.95
CA ALA A 46 13.64 -4.49 -4.52
C ALA A 46 14.06 -5.94 -4.23
N GLN A 47 14.79 -6.16 -3.14
CA GLN A 47 15.36 -7.47 -2.82
C GLN A 47 15.00 -7.91 -1.40
N ILE A 48 14.89 -9.22 -1.19
CA ILE A 48 14.76 -9.84 0.14
C ILE A 48 16.10 -10.47 0.47
N GLU A 49 16.67 -10.07 1.59
CA GLU A 49 17.93 -10.58 2.12
C GLU A 49 17.62 -11.57 3.24
N ILE A 50 18.22 -12.77 3.16
CA ILE A 50 18.17 -13.77 4.22
C ILE A 50 19.52 -13.77 4.90
N ASN A 51 19.52 -13.40 6.17
CA ASN A 51 20.70 -13.21 6.99
C ASN A 51 20.70 -14.19 8.16
N TYR A 52 21.86 -14.45 8.73
CA TYR A 52 22.03 -15.21 9.96
C TYR A 52 23.04 -14.53 10.88
N ASP A 53 22.96 -14.84 12.17
CA ASP A 53 23.89 -14.32 13.16
C ASP A 53 25.26 -15.00 13.01
N ALA A 54 26.31 -14.20 12.79
CA ALA A 54 27.68 -14.71 12.68
C ALA A 54 28.24 -15.18 14.02
N SER A 55 27.67 -14.73 15.14
CA SER A 55 28.06 -15.14 16.49
C SER A 55 27.42 -16.45 16.94
N SER A 56 26.42 -16.93 16.20
CA SER A 56 25.78 -18.22 16.40
C SER A 56 26.35 -19.28 15.44
N LEU A 57 26.12 -20.56 15.74
CA LEU A 57 26.41 -21.62 14.78
C LEU A 57 25.70 -21.31 13.46
N PRO A 58 26.41 -21.32 12.32
CA PRO A 58 25.81 -21.02 11.04
C PRO A 58 24.61 -21.94 10.83
N PRO A 59 23.47 -21.40 10.37
CA PRO A 59 22.31 -22.23 10.11
C PRO A 59 22.69 -23.30 9.09
N SER A 60 22.21 -24.53 9.30
CA SER A 60 22.42 -25.58 8.32
C SER A 60 21.88 -25.11 6.96
N ASN A 61 22.55 -25.51 5.86
CA ASN A 61 22.12 -25.17 4.51
C ASN A 61 20.62 -25.48 4.27
N ASN A 62 20.08 -26.48 4.98
CA ASN A 62 18.67 -26.82 4.96
C ASN A 62 17.76 -25.67 5.43
N ARG A 63 18.11 -24.93 6.49
CA ARG A 63 17.29 -23.82 7.01
C ARG A 63 17.25 -22.63 6.06
N ILE A 64 18.39 -22.29 5.45
CA ILE A 64 18.46 -21.22 4.44
C ILE A 64 17.65 -21.62 3.20
N ASN A 65 17.79 -22.86 2.73
CA ASN A 65 17.02 -23.36 1.59
C ASN A 65 15.52 -23.42 1.87
N GLU A 66 15.12 -23.77 3.09
CA GLU A 66 13.73 -23.76 3.52
C GLU A 66 13.17 -22.32 3.52
N ALA A 67 13.89 -21.36 4.11
CA ALA A 67 13.51 -19.94 4.07
C ALA A 67 13.36 -19.43 2.64
N LYS A 68 14.31 -19.77 1.77
CA LYS A 68 14.27 -19.44 0.34
C LYS A 68 13.05 -20.03 -0.35
N LYS A 69 12.71 -21.29 -0.09
CA LYS A 69 11.53 -21.96 -0.65
C LYS A 69 10.24 -21.28 -0.20
N LEU A 70 10.11 -20.96 1.09
CA LEU A 70 8.95 -20.27 1.64
C LEU A 70 8.76 -18.87 1.03
N LEU A 71 9.86 -18.11 0.88
CA LEU A 71 9.83 -16.79 0.25
C LEU A 71 9.46 -16.84 -1.24
N ASN A 72 10.00 -17.82 -1.98
CA ASN A 72 9.63 -18.01 -3.39
C ASN A 72 8.15 -18.34 -3.54
N ASN A 73 7.61 -19.22 -2.70
CA ASN A 73 6.17 -19.53 -2.70
C ASN A 73 5.31 -18.30 -2.39
N LEU A 74 5.76 -17.46 -1.44
CA LEU A 74 5.08 -16.20 -1.12
C LEU A 74 5.03 -15.26 -2.33
N ILE A 75 6.17 -15.05 -2.99
CA ILE A 75 6.27 -14.23 -4.20
C ILE A 75 5.36 -14.79 -5.31
N GLU A 76 5.36 -16.10 -5.52
CA GLU A 76 4.53 -16.73 -6.55
C GLU A 76 3.03 -16.56 -6.28
N ASN A 77 2.61 -16.69 -5.02
CA ASN A 77 1.21 -16.47 -4.63
C ASN A 77 0.78 -15.02 -4.88
N GLU A 78 1.61 -14.04 -4.53
CA GLU A 78 1.33 -12.63 -4.82
C GLU A 78 1.26 -12.35 -6.33
N LYS A 79 2.12 -12.98 -7.15
CA LYS A 79 1.99 -12.91 -8.62
C LYS A 79 0.64 -13.43 -9.10
N LYS A 80 0.18 -14.57 -8.57
CA LYS A 80 -1.11 -15.17 -8.95
C LYS A 80 -2.26 -14.24 -8.58
N LEU A 81 -2.24 -13.64 -7.39
CA LEU A 81 -3.24 -12.68 -6.95
C LEU A 81 -3.27 -11.43 -7.84
N TYR A 82 -2.11 -10.87 -8.17
CA TYR A 82 -2.00 -9.75 -9.10
C TYR A 82 -2.62 -10.06 -10.47
N CYS A 83 -2.27 -11.21 -11.06
CA CYS A 83 -2.84 -11.66 -12.34
C CYS A 83 -4.36 -11.85 -12.28
N LEU A 84 -4.90 -12.31 -11.15
CA LEU A 84 -6.34 -12.46 -10.95
C LEU A 84 -7.06 -11.10 -10.84
N GLU A 85 -6.47 -10.15 -10.11
CA GLU A 85 -6.98 -8.78 -10.00
C GLU A 85 -7.02 -8.10 -11.37
N GLU A 86 -5.96 -8.22 -12.17
CA GLU A 86 -5.91 -7.68 -13.53
C GLU A 86 -7.00 -8.28 -14.44
N LYS A 87 -7.20 -9.60 -14.39
CA LYS A 87 -8.25 -10.27 -15.16
C LYS A 87 -9.65 -9.81 -14.75
N LYS A 88 -9.89 -9.59 -13.45
CA LYS A 88 -11.17 -9.06 -12.93
C LYS A 88 -11.42 -7.63 -13.41
N LYS A 89 -10.40 -6.76 -13.38
CA LYS A 89 -10.49 -5.38 -13.88
C LYS A 89 -10.83 -5.36 -15.37
N LYS A 90 -10.13 -6.17 -16.18
CA LYS A 90 -10.40 -6.27 -17.64
C LYS A 90 -11.80 -6.79 -17.93
N LYS A 91 -12.26 -7.85 -17.24
CA LYS A 91 -13.63 -8.37 -17.40
C LYS A 91 -14.71 -7.35 -17.04
N ASN A 92 -14.52 -6.58 -15.96
CA ASN A 92 -15.49 -5.53 -15.59
C ASN A 92 -15.56 -4.40 -16.63
N VAL A 93 -14.42 -4.00 -17.20
CA VAL A 93 -14.40 -2.96 -18.25
C VAL A 93 -15.05 -3.45 -19.54
N VAL A 94 -14.72 -4.67 -19.98
CA VAL A 94 -15.32 -5.27 -21.19
C VAL A 94 -16.83 -5.49 -20.99
N GLY A 95 -17.24 -6.06 -19.86
CA GLY A 95 -18.65 -6.26 -19.54
C GLY A 95 -19.44 -4.96 -19.51
N PHE A 96 -18.87 -3.89 -18.95
CA PHE A 96 -19.49 -2.55 -18.98
C PHE A 96 -19.65 -2.02 -20.40
N LEU A 97 -18.61 -2.13 -21.25
CA LEU A 97 -18.66 -1.62 -22.62
C LEU A 97 -19.64 -2.41 -23.49
N ASP A 98 -19.69 -3.72 -23.34
CA ASP A 98 -20.62 -4.59 -24.05
C ASP A 98 -22.08 -4.33 -23.64
N GLU A 99 -22.32 -4.14 -22.34
CA GLU A 99 -23.65 -3.81 -21.82
C GLU A 99 -24.10 -2.41 -22.26
N PHE A 100 -23.18 -1.43 -22.28
CA PHE A 100 -23.45 -0.09 -22.82
C PHE A 100 -23.69 -0.12 -24.33
N ASN A 101 -22.96 -0.91 -25.12
CA ASN A 101 -23.21 -1.02 -26.55
C ASN A 101 -24.54 -1.74 -26.86
N LYS A 102 -24.94 -2.71 -26.03
CA LYS A 102 -26.18 -3.47 -26.21
C LYS A 102 -27.44 -2.72 -25.77
N TYR A 103 -27.33 -1.90 -24.71
CA TYR A 103 -28.47 -1.19 -24.11
C TYR A 103 -28.33 0.34 -24.14
N GLY A 104 -27.31 0.89 -24.79
CA GLY A 104 -26.99 2.33 -24.81
C GLY A 104 -28.04 3.19 -25.52
N SER A 105 -28.93 2.58 -26.30
CA SER A 105 -30.12 3.21 -26.87
C SER A 105 -31.34 3.17 -25.93
N ASN A 106 -31.28 2.41 -24.84
CA ASN A 106 -32.36 2.32 -23.87
C ASN A 106 -32.33 3.52 -22.91
N LYS A 107 -33.30 4.43 -23.09
CA LYS A 107 -33.46 5.68 -22.33
C LYS A 107 -33.38 5.48 -20.79
N LYS A 108 -33.85 4.33 -20.28
CA LYS A 108 -33.80 4.01 -18.84
C LYS A 108 -32.36 3.77 -18.35
N TYR A 109 -31.53 3.10 -19.16
CA TYR A 109 -30.12 2.84 -18.85
C TYR A 109 -29.29 4.12 -18.93
N VAL A 110 -29.49 4.90 -19.99
CA VAL A 110 -28.79 6.20 -20.18
C VAL A 110 -29.12 7.18 -19.05
N SER A 111 -30.39 7.26 -18.65
CA SER A 111 -30.82 8.12 -17.53
C SER A 111 -30.19 7.70 -16.20
N LYS A 112 -30.17 6.39 -15.91
CA LYS A 112 -29.51 5.86 -14.71
C LYS A 112 -28.01 6.18 -14.70
N TYR A 113 -27.34 6.02 -15.84
CA TYR A 113 -25.92 6.35 -16.01
C TYR A 113 -25.67 7.85 -15.79
N HIS A 114 -26.46 8.73 -16.42
CA HIS A 114 -26.33 10.17 -16.21
C HIS A 114 -26.49 10.55 -14.74
N LYS A 115 -27.44 9.93 -14.03
CA LYS A 115 -27.65 10.15 -12.61
C LYS A 115 -26.43 9.71 -11.78
N GLU A 116 -25.86 8.54 -12.06
CA GLU A 116 -24.65 8.06 -11.37
C GLU A 116 -23.43 8.96 -11.64
N VAL A 117 -23.27 9.46 -12.87
CA VAL A 117 -22.19 10.39 -13.24
C VAL A 117 -22.33 11.72 -12.48
N SER A 118 -23.55 12.26 -12.42
CA SER A 118 -23.82 13.51 -11.68
C SER A 118 -23.48 13.37 -10.20
N VAL A 119 -23.92 12.28 -9.55
CA VAL A 119 -23.62 12.01 -8.13
C VAL A 119 -22.11 11.88 -7.88
N LYS A 120 -21.36 11.22 -8.79
CA LYS A 120 -19.90 11.10 -8.65
C LYS A 120 -19.20 12.45 -8.77
N LYS A 121 -19.63 13.31 -9.71
CA LYS A 121 -19.08 14.66 -9.88
C LYS A 121 -19.37 15.54 -8.66
N GLU A 122 -20.58 15.46 -8.12
CA GLU A 122 -20.97 16.18 -6.91
C GLU A 122 -20.13 15.77 -5.71
N LYS A 123 -19.94 14.46 -5.49
CA LYS A 123 -19.06 13.95 -4.43
C LYS A 123 -17.60 14.40 -4.59
N GLN A 124 -17.12 14.53 -5.82
CA GLN A 124 -15.77 15.03 -6.10
C GLN A 124 -15.65 16.52 -5.77
N ARG A 125 -16.65 17.34 -6.14
CA ARG A 125 -16.69 18.77 -5.79
C ARG A 125 -16.73 18.98 -4.28
N SER A 126 -17.59 18.26 -3.57
CA SER A 126 -17.67 18.33 -2.11
C SER A 126 -16.33 17.99 -1.44
N LYS A 127 -15.61 16.97 -1.94
CA LYS A 127 -14.25 16.67 -1.46
C LYS A 127 -13.25 17.81 -1.73
N GLN A 128 -13.33 18.45 -2.89
CA GLN A 128 -12.48 19.59 -3.22
C GLN A 128 -12.78 20.78 -2.31
N GLU A 129 -14.05 21.07 -2.04
CA GLU A 129 -14.50 22.13 -1.12
C GLU A 129 -14.04 21.89 0.32
N ILE A 130 -14.15 20.66 0.81
CA ILE A 130 -13.65 20.30 2.14
C ILE A 130 -12.13 20.50 2.20
N ASN A 131 -11.41 20.02 1.18
CA ASN A 131 -9.95 20.17 1.15
C ASN A 131 -9.51 21.63 1.04
N SER A 132 -10.20 22.47 0.26
CA SER A 132 -9.90 23.90 0.18
C SER A 132 -10.20 24.62 1.49
N THR A 133 -11.30 24.24 2.16
CA THR A 133 -11.67 24.79 3.48
C THR A 133 -10.63 24.44 4.54
N ILE A 134 -10.21 23.17 4.61
CA ILE A 134 -9.14 22.74 5.52
C ILE A 134 -7.86 23.51 5.24
N LYS A 135 -7.51 23.71 3.96
CA LYS A 135 -6.33 24.47 3.58
C LYS A 135 -6.41 25.94 4.00
N SER A 136 -7.56 26.61 3.84
CA SER A 136 -7.73 27.99 4.28
C SER A 136 -7.62 28.15 5.81
N TYR A 137 -8.10 27.16 6.58
CA TYR A 137 -7.91 27.16 8.04
C TYR A 137 -6.45 26.96 8.46
N MET A 138 -5.65 26.25 7.67
CA MET A 138 -4.21 26.08 7.94
C MET A 138 -3.37 27.27 7.49
N GLU A 139 -3.85 28.07 6.53
CA GLU A 139 -3.15 29.24 5.98
C GLU A 139 -3.58 30.58 6.63
N GLY A 140 -4.65 30.58 7.43
CA GLY A 140 -5.07 31.74 8.23
C GLY A 140 -4.13 32.00 9.40
N ASN A 141 -3.31 33.05 9.28
CA ASN A 141 -2.55 33.63 10.39
C ASN A 141 -3.49 34.00 11.56
N TRP A 142 -3.12 33.59 12.77
CA TRP A 142 -3.64 34.18 14.00
C TRP A 142 -3.15 35.64 14.06
N GLU A 143 -4.03 36.59 13.76
CA GLU A 143 -3.78 37.99 14.11
C GLU A 143 -3.96 38.11 15.64
N ASP A 144 -2.81 38.30 16.29
CA ASP A 144 -2.52 38.88 17.61
C ASP A 144 -3.64 38.96 18.64
N GLU A 145 -3.44 38.24 19.75
CA GLU A 145 -4.13 38.50 21.02
C GLU A 145 -3.89 39.96 21.46
N PRO A 146 -4.91 40.71 21.90
CA PRO A 146 -4.68 41.97 22.57
C PRO A 146 -4.13 41.72 23.98
N ASP A 147 -2.83 41.99 24.15
CA ASP A 147 -2.21 42.30 25.44
C ASP A 147 -3.03 43.38 26.17
N GLY A 148 -3.35 43.16 27.45
CA GLY A 148 -3.97 44.19 28.27
C GLY A 148 -4.59 43.69 29.56
N TYR A 149 -3.77 43.25 30.50
CA TYR A 149 -4.18 43.17 31.91
C TYR A 149 -4.26 44.60 32.46
N GLU A 150 -5.46 45.16 32.54
CA GLU A 150 -5.75 46.28 33.44
C GLU A 150 -6.22 45.70 34.78
N THR A 151 -5.30 45.67 35.74
CA THR A 151 -5.63 45.55 37.16
C THR A 151 -6.06 46.93 37.65
N ASP A 152 -7.36 47.14 37.85
CA ASP A 152 -7.85 48.26 38.63
C ASP A 152 -8.13 47.80 40.07
N GLU A 153 -7.30 48.33 40.97
CA GLU A 153 -7.57 48.47 42.41
C GLU A 153 -8.78 49.41 42.67
N TYR A 154 -9.21 49.43 43.94
CA TYR A 154 -10.23 50.28 44.61
C TYR A 154 -11.62 49.63 44.74
N TYR A 155 -12.24 49.48 45.92
CA TYR A 155 -12.01 49.95 47.30
C TYR A 155 -12.63 48.95 48.29
#